data_AF-A0A8T0Z5M2-F1
#
_entry.id   AF-A0A8T0Z5M2-F1
#
_cell.length_a   1.000
_cell.length_b   1.000
_cell.length_c   1.000
_cell.angle_alpha   90.00
_cell.angle_beta   90.00
_cell.angle_gamma   90.00
#
_symmetry.space_group_name_H-M   'P 1'
#
loop_
_entity.id
_entity.type
_entity.pdbx_description
1 polymer ?
#
loop_
_entity_poly.entity_id
_entity_poly.type
_entity_poly.pdbx_seq_one_letter_code
_entity_poly.pdbx_strand_id
1 'polypeptide(L)'
;MPPAKGAHSSMETAPCPRRWGPRFLQILLLGSMLYAALTLGWVICSVHSTDSQGDAASMGFSSTVFQKVHRPMMDALQKVKDKVEEMQRTPSPQQLEALEHARSVPNLPSGDMQWRNITCIGWRATGNCKSDGPREFANDLACDQQVPDGSSGYCEVQDTNTGELFRVMRRTCATYKKSHVFRCAGAHQFVNYHIEALAAVQTAMKPDFALPNVQADNQGRDGIVMHDTQGEVVFLHRNAKKLTGEVLYRPVNYHIEARKRIRSRLIKQGIHKIPTEEEVVAELKIMKKRLPPTLEPAEPDGIADQAIWTHMLSFRKDAPRSEYKVKSFSAPPYFPEKQRCYGEREFARSKYFDMQRFADLSFSGLETHVRRFAMEAAQIRHG
;
A
#
# COMPACT_ATOMS: atom_id res chain seq x y z
N MET A 1 -60.49 32.64 15.82
CA MET A 1 -59.45 33.36 15.06
C MET A 1 -58.15 32.59 15.20
N PRO A 2 -57.55 32.10 14.09
CA PRO A 2 -56.31 31.33 14.10
C PRO A 2 -55.07 32.25 14.06
N PRO A 3 -53.88 31.78 14.45
CA PRO A 3 -52.63 32.50 14.25
C PRO A 3 -52.01 32.24 12.87
N ALA A 4 -51.24 33.22 12.41
CA ALA A 4 -50.77 33.43 11.05
C ALA A 4 -49.60 32.53 10.61
N LYS A 5 -49.52 32.40 9.29
CA LYS A 5 -48.61 31.58 8.48
C LYS A 5 -47.19 32.18 8.40
N GLY A 6 -46.17 31.32 8.47
CA GLY A 6 -44.79 31.58 8.06
C GLY A 6 -44.29 30.42 7.21
N ALA A 7 -43.66 30.73 6.07
CA ALA A 7 -43.50 29.87 4.91
C ALA A 7 -42.45 28.75 5.06
N HIS A 8 -42.82 27.53 4.64
CA HIS A 8 -41.90 26.46 4.27
C HIS A 8 -41.69 26.50 2.74
N SER A 9 -40.44 26.65 2.31
CA SER A 9 -40.04 26.51 0.90
C SER A 9 -39.86 25.02 0.59
N SER A 10 -40.69 24.53 -0.31
CA SER A 10 -40.69 23.16 -0.83
C SER A 10 -39.55 22.98 -1.83
N MET A 11 -38.77 21.92 -1.62
CA MET A 11 -37.70 21.45 -2.48
C MET A 11 -38.30 20.90 -3.79
N GLU A 12 -38.13 21.63 -4.89
CA GLU A 12 -38.50 21.19 -6.23
C GLU A 12 -37.60 20.03 -6.66
N THR A 13 -38.23 18.87 -6.88
CA THR A 13 -37.61 17.69 -7.50
C THR A 13 -37.34 17.96 -8.98
N ALA A 14 -36.08 17.78 -9.40
CA ALA A 14 -35.65 17.93 -10.79
C ALA A 14 -36.36 16.91 -11.73
N PRO A 15 -36.59 17.25 -13.01
CA PRO A 15 -37.31 16.38 -13.95
C PRO A 15 -36.44 15.19 -14.40
N CYS A 16 -36.99 13.98 -14.34
CA CYS A 16 -36.40 12.77 -14.95
C CYS A 16 -36.20 12.95 -16.47
N PRO A 17 -35.10 12.42 -17.05
CA PRO A 17 -34.88 12.46 -18.48
C PRO A 17 -35.89 11.58 -19.23
N ARG A 18 -36.43 12.14 -20.32
CA ARG A 18 -37.43 11.53 -21.21
C ARG A 18 -36.97 10.15 -21.70
N ARG A 19 -37.62 9.11 -21.19
CA ARG A 19 -37.59 7.74 -21.71
C ARG A 19 -38.12 7.77 -23.14
N TRP A 20 -37.30 7.41 -24.13
CA TRP A 20 -37.78 7.31 -25.53
C TRP A 20 -38.91 6.29 -25.56
N GLY A 21 -40.09 6.73 -26.02
CA GLY A 21 -41.31 5.93 -25.91
C GLY A 21 -41.17 4.57 -26.60
N PRO A 22 -41.83 3.51 -26.10
CA PRO A 22 -41.73 2.15 -26.64
C PRO A 22 -42.08 2.05 -28.13
N ARG A 23 -42.84 3.02 -28.65
CA ARG A 23 -43.16 3.18 -30.08
C ARG A 23 -41.92 3.46 -30.95
N PHE A 24 -40.94 4.23 -30.45
CA PHE A 24 -39.71 4.52 -31.20
C PHE A 24 -38.81 3.28 -31.31
N LEU A 25 -38.72 2.50 -30.21
CA LEU A 25 -38.00 1.24 -30.20
C LEU A 25 -38.66 0.19 -31.11
N GLN A 26 -40.00 0.13 -31.13
CA GLN A 26 -40.75 -0.74 -32.04
C GLN A 26 -40.55 -0.36 -33.51
N ILE A 27 -40.49 0.93 -33.85
CA ILE A 27 -40.20 1.38 -35.21
C ILE A 27 -38.79 0.97 -35.64
N LEU A 28 -37.79 1.11 -34.77
CA LEU A 28 -36.41 0.67 -35.06
C LEU A 28 -36.31 -0.85 -35.25
N LEU A 29 -36.99 -1.63 -34.40
CA LEU A 29 -37.01 -3.10 -34.52
C LEU A 29 -37.76 -3.58 -35.78
N LEU A 30 -38.90 -2.98 -36.10
CA LEU A 30 -39.62 -3.28 -37.34
C LEU A 30 -38.78 -2.90 -38.57
N GLY A 31 -38.06 -1.78 -38.50
CA GLY A 31 -37.13 -1.36 -39.55
C GLY A 31 -35.98 -2.35 -39.76
N SER A 32 -35.37 -2.85 -38.67
CA SER A 32 -34.27 -3.84 -38.79
C SER A 32 -34.76 -5.20 -39.30
N MET A 33 -35.95 -5.63 -38.88
CA MET A 33 -36.56 -6.88 -39.34
C MET A 33 -36.94 -6.79 -40.84
N LEU A 34 -37.47 -5.66 -41.29
CA LEU A 34 -37.79 -5.43 -42.69
C LEU A 34 -36.51 -5.40 -43.55
N TYR A 35 -35.45 -4.75 -43.07
CA TYR A 35 -34.15 -4.74 -43.75
C TYR A 35 -33.56 -6.15 -43.86
N ALA A 36 -33.57 -6.93 -42.78
CA ALA A 36 -33.10 -8.32 -42.81
C ALA A 36 -33.90 -9.17 -43.80
N ALA A 37 -35.23 -9.06 -43.81
CA ALA A 37 -36.08 -9.80 -44.73
C ALA A 37 -35.83 -9.42 -46.20
N LEU A 38 -35.64 -8.13 -46.50
CA LEU A 38 -35.30 -7.65 -47.85
C LEU A 38 -33.92 -8.15 -48.30
N THR A 39 -32.92 -8.15 -47.41
CA THR A 39 -31.60 -8.69 -47.72
C THR A 39 -31.62 -10.20 -47.94
N LEU A 40 -32.39 -10.96 -47.16
CA LEU A 40 -32.53 -12.41 -47.35
C LEU A 40 -33.28 -12.74 -48.64
N GLY A 41 -34.37 -12.01 -48.93
CA GLY A 41 -35.13 -12.16 -50.16
C GLY A 41 -34.28 -11.86 -51.40
N TRP A 42 -33.45 -10.82 -51.35
CA TRP A 42 -32.50 -10.50 -52.42
C TRP A 42 -31.48 -11.62 -52.64
N VAL A 43 -30.92 -12.20 -51.57
CA VAL A 43 -29.99 -13.34 -51.68
C VAL A 43 -30.67 -14.56 -52.30
N ILE A 44 -31.87 -14.93 -51.84
CA ILE A 44 -32.61 -16.10 -52.35
C ILE A 44 -32.99 -15.93 -53.83
N CYS A 45 -33.47 -14.74 -54.23
CA CYS A 45 -33.77 -14.43 -55.62
C CYS A 45 -32.52 -14.36 -56.50
N SER A 46 -31.39 -13.84 -55.99
CA SER A 46 -30.13 -13.80 -56.73
C SER A 46 -29.51 -15.19 -56.97
N VAL A 47 -29.84 -16.18 -56.13
CA VAL A 47 -29.34 -17.56 -56.25
C VAL A 47 -30.21 -18.41 -57.19
N HIS A 48 -31.50 -18.08 -57.36
CA HIS A 48 -32.41 -18.82 -58.26
C HIS A 48 -32.50 -18.24 -59.68
N SER A 49 -31.85 -17.09 -59.94
CA SER A 49 -31.81 -16.46 -61.27
C SER A 49 -30.40 -16.43 -61.84
N THR A 50 -29.76 -17.59 -61.96
CA THR A 50 -28.64 -17.81 -62.89
C THR A 50 -28.60 -19.27 -63.32
N ASP A 51 -29.57 -19.65 -64.14
CA ASP A 51 -29.31 -20.55 -65.27
C ASP A 51 -29.45 -19.69 -66.53
N SER A 52 -28.48 -19.77 -67.43
CA SER A 52 -28.35 -19.00 -68.69
C SER A 52 -27.83 -17.54 -68.63
N GLN A 53 -26.52 -17.42 -68.85
CA GLN A 53 -25.82 -16.53 -69.81
C GLN A 53 -26.28 -15.06 -70.00
N GLY A 54 -25.42 -14.11 -69.57
CA GLY A 54 -25.20 -12.81 -70.23
C GLY A 54 -25.95 -11.58 -69.69
N ASP A 55 -25.18 -10.65 -69.10
CA ASP A 55 -25.23 -9.18 -69.29
C ASP A 55 -25.21 -8.26 -68.06
N ALA A 56 -24.43 -7.20 -68.24
CA ALA A 56 -23.76 -6.35 -67.27
C ALA A 56 -24.60 -5.17 -66.72
N ALA A 57 -25.81 -5.41 -66.21
CA ALA A 57 -26.71 -4.32 -65.77
C ALA A 57 -26.85 -4.14 -64.23
N SER A 58 -26.25 -4.99 -63.39
CA SER A 58 -26.48 -4.97 -61.93
C SER A 58 -25.48 -4.13 -61.10
N MET A 59 -24.33 -3.74 -61.67
CA MET A 59 -23.26 -3.05 -60.91
C MET A 59 -23.41 -1.51 -60.79
N GLY A 60 -24.41 -0.88 -61.41
CA GLY A 60 -24.57 0.59 -61.42
C GLY A 60 -25.33 1.18 -60.22
N PHE A 61 -26.28 0.43 -59.64
CA PHE A 61 -27.18 0.98 -58.62
C PHE A 61 -26.61 0.85 -57.19
N SER A 62 -25.85 -0.22 -56.93
CA SER A 62 -25.24 -0.48 -55.61
C SER A 62 -24.06 0.46 -55.32
N SER A 63 -23.27 0.83 -56.35
CA SER A 63 -22.16 1.76 -56.21
C SER A 63 -22.63 3.20 -55.92
N THR A 64 -23.73 3.64 -56.53
CA THR A 64 -24.24 5.00 -56.37
C THR A 64 -24.89 5.23 -55.00
N VAL A 65 -25.63 4.27 -54.45
CA VAL A 65 -26.21 4.36 -53.09
C VAL A 65 -25.11 4.32 -52.03
N PHE A 66 -24.13 3.43 -52.17
CA PHE A 66 -23.00 3.34 -51.25
C PHE A 66 -22.15 4.63 -51.25
N GLN A 67 -21.92 5.19 -52.44
CA GLN A 67 -21.08 6.38 -52.60
C GLN A 67 -21.80 7.69 -52.24
N LYS A 68 -23.11 7.84 -52.52
CA LYS A 68 -23.86 9.08 -52.26
C LYS A 68 -24.53 9.15 -50.89
N VAL A 69 -24.84 8.02 -50.24
CA VAL A 69 -25.60 8.03 -48.98
C VAL A 69 -24.79 7.46 -47.82
N HIS A 70 -24.14 6.31 -48.01
CA HIS A 70 -23.49 5.63 -46.90
C HIS A 70 -22.20 6.33 -46.45
N ARG A 71 -21.39 6.80 -47.40
CA ARG A 71 -20.14 7.53 -47.11
C ARG A 71 -20.34 8.83 -46.31
N PRO A 72 -21.21 9.78 -46.69
CA PRO A 72 -21.40 11.00 -45.91
C PRO A 72 -22.04 10.76 -44.54
N MET A 73 -22.87 9.72 -44.40
CA MET A 73 -23.44 9.33 -43.11
C MET A 73 -22.37 8.78 -42.16
N MET A 74 -21.46 7.94 -42.66
CA MET A 74 -20.33 7.42 -41.87
C MET A 74 -19.35 8.53 -41.48
N ASP A 75 -19.05 9.46 -42.39
CA ASP A 75 -18.21 10.63 -42.10
C ASP A 75 -18.85 11.55 -41.04
N ALA A 76 -20.17 11.73 -41.09
CA ALA A 76 -20.90 12.50 -40.07
C ALA A 76 -20.87 11.79 -38.72
N LEU A 77 -21.07 10.47 -38.68
CA LEU A 77 -20.96 9.67 -37.46
C LEU A 77 -19.54 9.72 -36.88
N GLN A 78 -18.52 9.66 -37.73
CA GLN A 78 -17.13 9.77 -37.31
C GLN A 78 -16.83 11.16 -36.73
N LYS A 79 -17.28 12.24 -37.37
CA LYS A 79 -17.15 13.60 -36.83
C LYS A 79 -17.85 13.79 -35.49
N VAL A 80 -19.02 13.17 -35.31
CA VAL A 80 -19.74 13.20 -34.02
C VAL A 80 -18.96 12.42 -32.98
N LYS A 81 -18.43 11.24 -33.31
CA LYS A 81 -17.57 10.45 -32.44
C LYS A 81 -16.32 11.23 -32.03
N ASP A 82 -15.63 11.85 -33.00
CA ASP A 82 -14.43 12.64 -32.77
C ASP A 82 -14.73 13.85 -31.88
N LYS A 83 -15.85 14.55 -32.09
CA LYS A 83 -16.29 15.64 -31.20
C LYS A 83 -16.65 15.18 -29.80
N VAL A 84 -17.25 13.99 -29.65
CA VAL A 84 -17.56 13.41 -28.33
C VAL A 84 -16.27 13.01 -27.62
N GLU A 85 -15.31 12.42 -28.32
CA GLU A 85 -13.98 12.11 -27.78
C GLU A 85 -13.18 13.38 -27.44
N GLU A 86 -13.32 14.45 -28.22
CA GLU A 86 -12.72 15.77 -27.95
C GLU A 86 -13.34 16.44 -26.72
N MET A 87 -14.67 16.47 -26.61
CA MET A 87 -15.36 16.96 -25.41
C MET A 87 -15.05 16.13 -24.15
N GLN A 88 -14.74 14.84 -24.31
CA GLN A 88 -14.25 14.00 -23.20
C GLN A 88 -12.78 14.30 -22.82
N ARG A 89 -11.98 14.90 -23.71
CA ARG A 89 -10.58 15.28 -23.43
C ARG A 89 -10.44 16.67 -22.85
N THR A 90 -11.37 17.59 -23.11
CA THR A 90 -11.29 18.96 -22.58
C THR A 90 -11.69 18.98 -21.10
N PRO A 91 -10.81 19.41 -20.18
CA PRO A 91 -11.15 19.51 -18.77
C PRO A 91 -12.30 20.49 -18.56
N SER A 92 -13.24 20.17 -17.67
CA SER A 92 -14.29 21.12 -17.28
C SER A 92 -13.68 22.35 -16.57
N PRO A 93 -14.37 23.51 -16.54
CA PRO A 93 -13.88 24.68 -15.82
C PRO A 93 -13.52 24.39 -14.36
N GLN A 94 -14.35 23.59 -13.68
CA GLN A 94 -14.11 23.14 -12.30
C GLN A 94 -12.84 22.27 -12.17
N GLN A 95 -12.55 21.44 -13.17
CA GLN A 95 -11.31 20.65 -13.18
C GLN A 95 -10.09 21.56 -13.40
N LEU A 96 -10.21 22.61 -14.21
CA LEU A 96 -9.13 23.57 -14.42
C LEU A 96 -8.80 24.32 -13.12
N GLU A 97 -9.81 24.83 -12.43
CA GLU A 97 -9.66 25.49 -11.12
C GLU A 97 -9.04 24.53 -10.09
N ALA A 98 -9.50 23.28 -10.05
CA ALA A 98 -8.94 22.28 -9.15
C ALA A 98 -7.50 21.86 -9.51
N LEU A 99 -7.11 21.92 -10.79
CA LEU A 99 -5.71 21.75 -11.22
C LEU A 99 -4.84 22.91 -10.75
N GLU A 100 -5.33 24.15 -10.86
CA GLU A 100 -4.62 25.34 -10.38
C GLU A 100 -4.47 25.33 -8.85
N HIS A 101 -5.53 24.99 -8.13
CA HIS A 101 -5.50 24.75 -6.68
C HIS A 101 -4.49 23.66 -6.32
N ALA A 102 -4.53 22.51 -6.99
CA ALA A 102 -3.58 21.44 -6.76
C ALA A 102 -2.13 21.83 -7.09
N ARG A 103 -1.88 22.91 -7.86
CA ARG A 103 -0.53 23.45 -8.09
C ARG A 103 -0.12 24.43 -6.99
N SER A 104 -1.04 25.20 -6.44
CA SER A 104 -0.76 26.21 -5.41
C SER A 104 -0.50 25.62 -4.02
N VAL A 105 -1.13 24.48 -3.67
CA VAL A 105 -0.96 23.87 -2.34
C VAL A 105 0.46 23.31 -2.17
N PRO A 106 1.30 23.78 -1.23
CA PRO A 106 2.64 23.26 -1.00
C PRO A 106 2.63 21.95 -0.21
N ASN A 107 3.77 21.25 -0.18
CA ASN A 107 3.97 20.17 0.80
C ASN A 107 4.19 20.77 2.19
N LEU A 108 3.80 20.04 3.24
CA LEU A 108 4.16 20.43 4.61
C LEU A 108 5.69 20.57 4.72
N PRO A 109 6.21 21.73 5.17
CA PRO A 109 7.64 21.95 5.28
C PRO A 109 8.26 20.99 6.28
N SER A 110 9.38 20.37 5.90
CA SER A 110 10.14 19.48 6.80
C SER A 110 11.05 20.32 7.70
N GLY A 111 10.96 20.13 9.02
CA GLY A 111 11.86 20.76 10.00
C GLY A 111 11.31 22.03 10.66
N ASP A 112 10.12 22.49 10.28
CA ASP A 112 9.40 23.49 11.07
C ASP A 112 8.99 22.87 12.41
N MET A 113 9.11 23.59 13.53
CA MET A 113 8.75 23.12 14.87
C MET A 113 7.43 23.73 15.36
N GLN A 114 6.69 24.37 14.46
CA GLN A 114 5.39 24.96 14.75
C GLN A 114 4.30 23.90 14.87
N TRP A 115 3.61 23.86 16.02
CA TRP A 115 2.41 23.04 16.19
C TRP A 115 1.28 23.59 15.31
N ARG A 116 0.66 22.71 14.51
CA ARG A 116 -0.40 23.09 13.57
C ARG A 116 -1.71 22.44 13.93
N ASN A 117 -2.77 23.22 13.98
CA ASN A 117 -4.11 22.70 14.23
C ASN A 117 -4.79 22.40 12.90
N ILE A 118 -4.64 21.18 12.42
CA ILE A 118 -5.05 20.85 11.06
C ILE A 118 -6.43 20.19 10.97
N THR A 119 -7.19 20.62 9.96
CA THR A 119 -8.43 19.98 9.52
C THR A 119 -8.17 19.25 8.19
N CYS A 120 -8.68 18.02 8.07
CA CYS A 120 -8.60 17.28 6.82
C CYS A 120 -9.60 17.82 5.79
N ILE A 121 -9.13 18.03 4.55
CA ILE A 121 -9.97 18.42 3.41
C ILE A 121 -10.34 17.19 2.57
N GLY A 122 -9.38 16.29 2.34
CA GLY A 122 -9.66 15.02 1.67
C GLY A 122 -8.44 14.39 0.99
N TRP A 123 -8.68 13.24 0.37
CA TRP A 123 -7.72 12.57 -0.49
C TRP A 123 -7.75 13.17 -1.90
N ARG A 124 -6.55 13.36 -2.44
CA ARG A 124 -6.29 13.87 -3.79
C ARG A 124 -5.55 12.80 -4.58
N ALA A 125 -6.28 12.08 -5.43
CA ALA A 125 -5.73 11.01 -6.25
C ALA A 125 -4.87 11.52 -7.43
N THR A 126 -3.74 10.86 -7.66
CA THR A 126 -2.83 11.20 -8.75
C THR A 126 -2.45 9.97 -9.54
N GLY A 127 -2.16 10.15 -10.82
CA GLY A 127 -1.77 9.09 -11.74
C GLY A 127 -0.26 8.81 -11.74
N ASN A 128 0.13 7.86 -12.59
CA ASN A 128 1.52 7.48 -12.85
C ASN A 128 2.29 6.99 -11.60
N CYS A 129 1.58 6.47 -10.59
CA CYS A 129 2.18 5.99 -9.35
C CYS A 129 3.04 7.01 -8.61
N LYS A 130 2.77 8.30 -8.83
CA LYS A 130 3.51 9.41 -8.23
C LYS A 130 2.53 10.29 -7.44
N SER A 131 2.89 10.63 -6.21
CA SER A 131 2.08 11.54 -5.36
C SER A 131 1.88 12.94 -5.95
N ASP A 132 2.72 13.35 -6.88
CA ASP A 132 2.72 14.63 -7.60
C ASP A 132 2.42 14.44 -9.10
N GLY A 133 1.89 13.27 -9.47
CA GLY A 133 1.46 12.97 -10.83
C GLY A 133 0.20 13.75 -11.25
N PRO A 134 -0.27 13.53 -12.50
CA PRO A 134 -1.50 14.14 -13.01
C PRO A 134 -2.70 13.86 -12.08
N ARG A 135 -3.60 14.83 -11.90
CA ARG A 135 -4.78 14.67 -11.03
C ARG A 135 -5.79 13.69 -11.63
N GLU A 136 -6.34 12.82 -10.79
CA GLU A 136 -7.40 11.88 -11.14
C GLU A 136 -8.67 12.20 -10.33
N PHE A 137 -9.41 13.23 -10.73
CA PHE A 137 -10.54 13.78 -9.97
C PHE A 137 -11.62 12.75 -9.60
N ALA A 138 -11.86 11.78 -10.48
CA ALA A 138 -12.85 10.71 -10.23
C ALA A 138 -12.48 9.79 -9.05
N ASN A 139 -11.22 9.80 -8.64
CA ASN A 139 -10.66 8.94 -7.59
C ASN A 139 -10.39 9.71 -6.28
N ASP A 140 -10.78 10.98 -6.19
CA ASP A 140 -10.71 11.74 -4.95
C ASP A 140 -11.69 11.18 -3.91
N LEU A 141 -11.31 11.24 -2.64
CA LEU A 141 -12.08 10.64 -1.55
C LEU A 141 -12.20 11.61 -0.37
N ALA A 142 -13.27 11.47 0.40
CA ALA A 142 -13.44 12.17 1.67
C ALA A 142 -12.46 11.65 2.74
N CYS A 143 -12.29 12.41 3.82
CA CYS A 143 -11.31 12.12 4.86
C CYS A 143 -11.46 10.74 5.52
N ASP A 144 -12.71 10.32 5.77
CA ASP A 144 -13.02 9.06 6.46
C ASP A 144 -13.07 7.84 5.53
N GLN A 145 -13.04 8.07 4.22
CA GLN A 145 -13.04 7.01 3.24
C GLN A 145 -11.69 6.32 3.19
N GLN A 146 -11.74 4.99 3.10
CA GLN A 146 -10.54 4.19 2.92
C GLN A 146 -9.98 4.43 1.52
N VAL A 147 -8.73 4.88 1.46
CA VAL A 147 -8.00 4.96 0.18
C VAL A 147 -7.64 3.54 -0.26
N PRO A 148 -8.00 3.12 -1.48
CA PRO A 148 -7.66 1.81 -1.99
C PRO A 148 -6.15 1.51 -1.94
N ASP A 149 -5.83 0.23 -1.83
CA ASP A 149 -4.45 -0.22 -1.93
C ASP A 149 -3.92 0.00 -3.35
N GLY A 150 -2.65 0.35 -3.48
CA GLY A 150 -2.04 0.69 -4.77
C GLY A 150 -2.44 2.04 -5.37
N SER A 151 -3.21 2.89 -4.68
CA SER A 151 -3.49 4.25 -5.13
C SER A 151 -2.33 5.22 -4.87
N SER A 152 -1.99 6.06 -5.86
CA SER A 152 -1.11 7.22 -5.67
C SER A 152 -1.88 8.51 -5.42
N GLY A 153 -1.30 9.42 -4.62
CA GLY A 153 -1.94 10.67 -4.25
C GLY A 153 -1.39 11.28 -2.97
N TYR A 154 -2.16 12.18 -2.36
CA TYR A 154 -1.83 12.82 -1.09
C TYR A 154 -3.11 13.21 -0.34
N CYS A 155 -2.98 13.42 0.97
CA CYS A 155 -4.03 14.05 1.77
C CYS A 155 -3.82 15.56 1.77
N GLU A 156 -4.89 16.31 1.50
CA GLU A 156 -4.93 17.75 1.61
C GLU A 156 -5.49 18.13 2.98
N VAL A 157 -4.80 19.02 3.68
CA VAL A 157 -5.15 19.51 5.02
C VAL A 157 -5.06 21.03 5.06
N GLN A 158 -5.85 21.64 5.94
CA GLN A 158 -5.82 23.08 6.21
C GLN A 158 -5.44 23.32 7.66
N ASP A 159 -4.50 24.23 7.92
CA ASP A 159 -4.28 24.76 9.25
C ASP A 159 -5.43 25.72 9.61
N THR A 160 -6.19 25.39 10.64
CA THR A 160 -7.35 26.18 11.09
C THR A 160 -6.96 27.54 11.66
N ASN A 161 -5.72 27.69 12.12
CA ASN A 161 -5.26 28.94 12.72
C ASN A 161 -4.82 29.95 11.65
N THR A 162 -4.13 29.49 10.60
CA THR A 162 -3.57 30.36 9.55
C THR A 162 -4.36 30.34 8.24
N GLY A 163 -5.20 29.32 8.04
CA GLY A 163 -5.91 29.07 6.78
C GLY A 163 -5.04 28.43 5.70
N GLU A 164 -3.75 28.19 5.96
CA GLU A 164 -2.80 27.61 5.00
C GLU A 164 -3.15 26.16 4.66
N LEU A 165 -2.91 25.79 3.40
CA LEU A 165 -3.15 24.44 2.90
C LEU A 165 -1.84 23.69 2.70
N PHE A 166 -1.85 22.39 2.99
CA PHE A 166 -0.68 21.53 2.83
C PHE A 166 -1.03 20.17 2.24
N ARG A 167 -0.08 19.61 1.49
CA ARG A 167 -0.06 18.19 1.11
C ARG A 167 0.70 17.38 2.15
N VAL A 168 0.05 16.34 2.67
CA VAL A 168 0.59 15.43 3.68
C VAL A 168 0.30 13.97 3.29
N MET A 169 0.89 13.02 4.03
CA MET A 169 0.65 11.57 3.84
C MET A 169 0.70 11.14 2.36
N ARG A 170 1.72 11.61 1.64
CA ARG A 170 1.91 11.38 0.20
C ARG A 170 2.19 9.92 -0.09
N ARG A 171 1.56 9.36 -1.13
CA ARG A 171 1.68 7.95 -1.50
C ARG A 171 1.96 7.74 -2.99
N THR A 172 2.64 6.64 -3.25
CA THR A 172 2.79 6.01 -4.56
C THR A 172 1.90 4.76 -4.63
N CYS A 173 1.90 4.02 -5.74
CA CYS A 173 1.20 2.73 -5.87
C CYS A 173 1.78 1.59 -4.99
N ALA A 174 2.53 1.91 -3.94
CA ALA A 174 3.07 0.92 -3.02
C ALA A 174 1.94 0.23 -2.25
N THR A 175 1.97 -1.10 -2.27
CA THR A 175 1.03 -1.93 -1.52
C THR A 175 1.47 -2.09 -0.07
N TYR A 176 0.52 -2.23 0.85
CA TYR A 176 0.79 -2.41 2.27
C TYR A 176 0.23 -3.75 2.80
N LYS A 177 0.55 -4.10 4.05
CA LYS A 177 0.01 -5.32 4.69
C LYS A 177 -1.52 -5.28 4.74
N LYS A 178 -2.19 -6.31 4.23
CA LYS A 178 -3.67 -6.40 4.07
C LYS A 178 -4.53 -5.95 5.26
N SER A 179 -4.00 -5.90 6.48
CA SER A 179 -4.71 -5.49 7.70
C SER A 179 -4.69 -3.98 8.00
N HIS A 180 -3.95 -3.16 7.27
CA HIS A 180 -3.92 -1.71 7.51
C HIS A 180 -5.02 -0.97 6.74
N VAL A 181 -5.54 0.11 7.32
CA VAL A 181 -6.52 0.96 6.65
C VAL A 181 -5.95 2.37 6.59
N PHE A 182 -5.80 2.90 5.37
CA PHE A 182 -5.31 4.26 5.17
C PHE A 182 -6.50 5.21 4.96
N ARG A 183 -6.55 6.28 5.76
CA ARG A 183 -7.56 7.35 5.70
C ARG A 183 -6.89 8.70 5.91
N CYS A 184 -7.38 9.74 5.26
CA CYS A 184 -6.87 11.10 5.47
C CYS A 184 -7.34 11.71 6.80
N ALA A 185 -8.36 11.16 7.45
CA ALA A 185 -8.76 11.54 8.81
C ALA A 185 -7.61 11.36 9.83
N GLY A 186 -6.66 10.44 9.58
CA GLY A 186 -5.47 10.26 10.40
C GLY A 186 -4.39 11.34 10.22
N ALA A 187 -4.59 12.33 9.33
CA ALA A 187 -3.57 13.32 9.01
C ALA A 187 -3.18 14.19 10.21
N HIS A 188 -4.10 14.46 11.14
CA HIS A 188 -3.80 15.21 12.37
C HIS A 188 -2.64 14.59 13.15
N GLN A 189 -2.65 13.26 13.30
CA GLN A 189 -1.58 12.53 13.99
C GLN A 189 -0.26 12.56 13.21
N PHE A 190 -0.32 12.66 11.88
CA PHE A 190 0.87 12.70 11.04
C PHE A 190 1.58 14.06 11.08
N VAL A 191 0.84 15.17 11.02
CA VAL A 191 1.42 16.51 10.88
C VAL A 191 2.27 16.90 12.08
N ASN A 192 1.77 16.71 13.29
CA ASN A 192 2.47 17.11 14.51
C ASN A 192 3.40 16.01 15.06
N TYR A 193 3.47 14.84 14.40
CA TYR A 193 4.24 13.70 14.90
C TYR A 193 5.70 14.04 15.19
N HIS A 194 6.36 14.84 14.35
CA HIS A 194 7.76 15.20 14.59
C HIS A 194 7.94 16.07 15.85
N ILE A 195 6.97 16.93 16.16
CA ILE A 195 6.97 17.77 17.37
C ILE A 195 6.74 16.91 18.60
N GLU A 196 5.72 16.04 18.52
CA GLU A 196 5.41 15.09 19.59
C GLU A 196 6.60 14.16 19.85
N ALA A 197 7.25 13.65 18.79
CA ALA A 197 8.43 12.81 18.89
C ALA A 197 9.59 13.58 19.56
N LEU A 198 9.90 14.80 19.12
CA LEU A 198 10.97 15.59 19.74
C LEU A 198 10.64 15.94 21.20
N ALA A 199 9.40 16.31 21.49
CA ALA A 199 8.96 16.62 22.85
C ALA A 199 9.06 15.40 23.78
N ALA A 200 8.66 14.22 23.29
CA ALA A 200 8.82 12.96 24.02
C ALA A 200 10.31 12.70 24.35
N VAL A 201 11.20 13.01 23.42
CA VAL A 201 12.65 12.82 23.57
C VAL A 201 13.26 13.80 24.55
N GLN A 202 12.95 15.09 24.40
CA GLN A 202 13.38 16.12 25.36
C GLN A 202 12.88 15.81 26.77
N THR A 203 11.67 15.26 26.88
CA THR A 203 11.12 14.83 28.15
C THR A 203 11.91 13.63 28.69
N ALA A 204 12.21 12.63 27.86
CA ALA A 204 13.01 11.47 28.23
C ALA A 204 14.46 11.77 28.62
N MET A 205 15.03 12.88 28.14
CA MET A 205 16.38 13.31 28.50
C MET A 205 16.47 14.03 29.85
N LYS A 206 15.34 14.35 30.49
CA LYS A 206 15.36 15.00 31.82
C LYS A 206 15.85 13.98 32.87
N PRO A 207 16.73 14.38 33.81
CA PRO A 207 17.29 13.46 34.82
C PRO A 207 16.22 12.74 35.65
N ASP A 208 15.10 13.41 35.89
CA ASP A 208 14.01 12.92 36.73
C ASP A 208 12.85 12.28 35.92
N PHE A 209 13.04 12.06 34.62
CA PHE A 209 12.00 11.47 33.80
C PHE A 209 11.82 9.98 34.13
N ALA A 210 10.61 9.65 34.57
CA ALA A 210 10.11 8.29 34.70
C ALA A 210 8.91 8.09 33.76
N LEU A 211 8.80 6.91 33.15
CA LEU A 211 7.69 6.58 32.25
C LEU A 211 6.35 6.63 33.00
N PRO A 212 5.33 7.36 32.50
CA PRO A 212 4.01 7.39 33.12
C PRO A 212 3.34 6.01 33.02
N ASN A 213 2.74 5.55 34.12
CA ASN A 213 2.14 4.22 34.31
C ASN A 213 3.11 3.06 34.54
N VAL A 214 4.37 3.35 34.84
CA VAL A 214 5.17 2.41 35.61
C VAL A 214 4.67 2.53 37.04
N GLN A 215 3.88 1.55 37.50
CA GLN A 215 3.59 1.45 38.92
C GLN A 215 4.93 1.54 39.66
N ALA A 216 4.97 2.28 40.77
CA ALA A 216 6.19 2.48 41.56
C ALA A 216 6.80 1.15 42.07
N ASP A 217 6.13 0.03 41.83
CA ASP A 217 6.60 -1.32 42.00
C ASP A 217 7.03 -1.91 40.64
N ASN A 218 8.34 -2.06 40.47
CA ASN A 218 9.06 -2.73 39.38
C ASN A 218 8.86 -2.26 37.92
N GLN A 219 9.84 -1.45 37.49
CA GLN A 219 10.55 -1.56 36.19
C GLN A 219 9.71 -1.55 34.90
N GLY A 220 9.25 -0.37 34.49
CA GLY A 220 9.03 -0.11 33.06
C GLY A 220 10.36 0.14 32.37
N ARG A 221 10.89 -0.88 31.68
CA ARG A 221 12.16 -0.83 30.94
C ARG A 221 12.04 -1.11 29.45
N ASP A 222 10.83 -1.10 28.89
CA ASP A 222 10.60 -1.50 27.51
C ASP A 222 10.31 -0.31 26.58
N GLY A 223 11.38 0.25 26.01
CA GLY A 223 11.31 1.21 24.91
C GLY A 223 12.69 1.69 24.47
N ILE A 224 13.04 1.51 23.19
CA ILE A 224 14.28 2.04 22.60
C ILE A 224 13.90 3.09 21.57
N VAL A 225 14.34 4.34 21.81
CA VAL A 225 14.29 5.43 20.84
C VAL A 225 15.74 5.78 20.51
N MET A 226 16.10 5.77 19.22
CA MET A 226 17.48 5.99 18.77
C MET A 226 17.55 7.33 18.05
N HIS A 227 18.48 8.17 18.49
CA HIS A 227 18.75 9.49 17.92
C HIS A 227 20.15 9.53 17.32
N ASP A 228 20.36 10.40 16.35
CA ASP A 228 21.71 10.73 15.92
C ASP A 228 22.34 11.75 16.89
N THR A 229 23.57 12.13 16.62
CA THR A 229 24.32 13.11 17.43
C THR A 229 23.71 14.51 17.41
N GLN A 230 22.69 14.75 16.58
CA GLN A 230 22.00 16.03 16.42
C GLN A 230 20.59 16.00 17.06
N GLY A 231 20.17 14.86 17.61
CA GLY A 231 18.85 14.68 18.23
C GLY A 231 17.76 14.27 17.25
N GLU A 232 18.07 14.00 15.98
CA GLU A 232 17.10 13.54 15.00
C GLU A 232 16.79 12.05 15.17
N VAL A 233 15.53 11.65 14.94
CA VAL A 233 15.10 10.25 15.09
C VAL A 233 15.77 9.40 14.02
N VAL A 234 16.61 8.45 14.46
CA VAL A 234 17.26 7.49 13.57
C VAL A 234 16.32 6.30 13.38
N PHE A 235 15.77 6.19 12.17
CA PHE A 235 15.10 4.97 11.73
C PHE A 235 16.14 3.88 11.44
N LEU A 236 16.51 3.10 12.46
CA LEU A 236 17.22 1.85 12.23
C LEU A 236 16.20 0.80 11.78
N HIS A 237 16.39 0.27 10.57
CA HIS A 237 15.59 -0.85 10.09
C HIS A 237 15.76 -2.03 11.04
N ARG A 238 14.66 -2.37 11.71
CA ARG A 238 14.59 -3.43 12.71
C ARG A 238 14.80 -4.79 12.05
N ASN A 239 15.85 -5.50 12.44
CA ASN A 239 15.78 -6.96 12.43
C ASN A 239 14.99 -7.36 13.68
N ALA A 240 13.85 -8.04 13.53
CA ALA A 240 12.96 -8.39 14.64
C ALA A 240 13.67 -9.15 15.78
N LYS A 241 14.84 -9.71 15.48
CA LYS A 241 15.72 -10.50 16.35
C LYS A 241 16.46 -9.74 17.46
N LYS A 242 16.50 -8.40 17.50
CA LYS A 242 17.47 -7.68 18.36
C LYS A 242 16.98 -7.19 19.73
N LEU A 243 15.68 -7.25 19.99
CA LEU A 243 15.08 -6.57 21.15
C LEU A 243 14.32 -7.52 22.06
N THR A 244 14.47 -8.83 21.88
CA THR A 244 13.78 -9.79 22.74
C THR A 244 14.59 -10.11 23.98
N GLY A 245 15.92 -10.11 23.88
CA GLY A 245 16.80 -10.61 24.95
C GLY A 245 16.59 -12.09 25.28
N GLU A 246 15.68 -12.77 24.59
CA GLU A 246 15.28 -14.15 24.81
C GLU A 246 15.93 -15.10 23.81
N VAL A 247 16.28 -16.29 24.29
CA VAL A 247 16.74 -17.37 23.43
C VAL A 247 15.60 -17.88 22.56
N LEU A 248 15.70 -17.65 21.25
CA LEU A 248 14.77 -18.22 20.30
C LEU A 248 15.10 -19.70 20.11
N TYR A 249 14.11 -20.55 20.36
CA TYR A 249 14.20 -21.97 20.12
C TYR A 249 13.62 -22.35 18.77
N ARG A 250 14.21 -23.35 18.11
CA ARG A 250 13.65 -23.91 16.89
C ARG A 250 12.30 -24.56 17.24
N PRO A 251 11.22 -24.30 16.49
CA PRO A 251 9.94 -24.94 16.74
C PRO A 251 10.07 -26.45 16.52
N VAL A 252 9.85 -27.24 17.58
CA VAL A 252 9.91 -28.71 17.54
C VAL A 252 8.50 -29.26 17.63
N ASN A 253 8.10 -30.09 16.65
CA ASN A 253 6.93 -30.93 16.81
C ASN A 253 7.29 -32.15 17.66
N TYR A 254 7.13 -32.00 18.97
CA TYR A 254 7.55 -32.99 19.96
C TYR A 254 6.93 -34.39 19.71
N HIS A 255 5.68 -34.48 19.24
CA HIS A 255 5.04 -35.77 18.96
C HIS A 255 5.70 -36.50 17.79
N ILE A 256 6.01 -35.77 16.71
CA ILE A 256 6.69 -36.36 15.54
C ILE A 256 8.11 -36.81 15.93
N GLU A 257 8.83 -35.97 16.67
CA GLU A 257 10.21 -36.26 17.05
C GLU A 257 10.30 -37.42 18.05
N ALA A 258 9.36 -37.52 19.01
CA ALA A 258 9.23 -38.67 19.91
C ALA A 258 9.01 -39.97 19.13
N ARG A 259 8.06 -39.99 18.17
CA ARG A 259 7.82 -41.16 17.31
C ARG A 259 9.06 -41.53 16.49
N LYS A 260 9.83 -40.56 16.01
CA LYS A 260 11.07 -40.78 15.24
C LYS A 260 12.16 -41.40 16.12
N ARG A 261 12.31 -40.91 17.35
CA ARG A 261 13.28 -41.44 18.34
C ARG A 261 12.98 -42.89 18.71
N ILE A 262 11.72 -43.19 19.03
CA ILE A 262 11.30 -44.56 19.38
C ILE A 262 11.53 -45.48 18.19
N ARG A 263 11.08 -45.09 16.98
CA ARG A 263 11.32 -45.88 15.76
C ARG A 263 12.80 -46.13 15.49
N SER A 264 13.65 -45.12 15.63
CA SER A 264 15.10 -45.28 15.46
C SER A 264 15.69 -46.27 16.47
N ARG A 265 15.21 -46.26 17.73
CA ARG A 265 15.65 -47.20 18.77
C ARG A 265 15.20 -48.64 18.45
N LEU A 266 13.97 -48.82 17.99
CA LEU A 266 13.42 -50.12 17.58
C LEU A 266 14.11 -50.69 16.34
N ILE A 267 14.36 -49.86 15.32
CA ILE A 267 15.07 -50.26 14.09
C ILE A 267 16.50 -50.73 14.41
N LYS A 268 17.20 -50.05 15.33
CA LYS A 268 18.52 -50.49 15.81
C LYS A 268 18.49 -51.85 16.51
N GLN A 269 17.33 -52.25 17.03
CA GLN A 269 17.09 -53.56 17.64
C GLN A 269 16.51 -54.58 16.63
N GLY A 270 16.40 -54.21 15.34
CA GLY A 270 15.80 -55.05 14.29
C GLY A 270 14.27 -55.06 14.29
N ILE A 271 13.61 -54.32 15.18
CA ILE A 271 12.16 -54.32 15.36
C ILE A 271 11.51 -53.26 14.49
N HIS A 272 10.61 -53.68 13.61
CA HIS A 272 9.85 -52.80 12.71
C HIS A 272 8.40 -52.66 13.22
N LYS A 273 8.22 -51.83 14.25
CA LYS A 273 6.93 -51.56 14.90
C LYS A 273 6.60 -50.06 14.86
N ILE A 274 5.32 -49.74 14.70
CA ILE A 274 4.80 -48.37 14.89
C ILE A 274 4.59 -48.14 16.40
N PRO A 275 5.20 -47.09 17.00
CA PRO A 275 5.03 -46.80 18.42
C PRO A 275 3.58 -46.55 18.80
N THR A 276 3.13 -47.07 19.94
CA THR A 276 1.79 -46.78 20.48
C THR A 276 1.73 -45.38 21.09
N GLU A 277 0.53 -44.83 21.30
CA GLU A 277 0.39 -43.49 21.88
C GLU A 277 0.94 -43.41 23.30
N GLU A 278 0.86 -44.48 24.09
CA GLU A 278 1.41 -44.53 25.44
C GLU A 278 2.95 -44.45 25.42
N GLU A 279 3.59 -45.18 24.50
CA GLU A 279 5.05 -45.12 24.28
C GLU A 279 5.49 -43.70 23.86
N VAL A 280 4.70 -43.05 23.00
CA VAL A 280 4.93 -41.68 22.56
C VAL A 280 4.78 -40.69 23.71
N VAL A 281 3.73 -40.80 24.53
CA VAL A 281 3.51 -39.95 25.71
C VAL A 281 4.62 -40.11 26.75
N ALA A 282 5.12 -41.33 26.96
CA ALA A 282 6.26 -41.57 27.84
C ALA A 282 7.54 -40.88 27.34
N GLU A 283 7.87 -41.00 26.05
CA GLU A 283 9.04 -40.34 25.46
C GLU A 283 8.88 -38.81 25.44
N LEU A 284 7.66 -38.30 25.23
CA LEU A 284 7.36 -36.86 25.31
C LEU A 284 7.69 -36.28 26.69
N LYS A 285 7.35 -36.98 27.78
CA LYS A 285 7.70 -36.56 29.15
C LYS A 285 9.22 -36.45 29.34
N ILE A 286 10.00 -37.29 28.67
CA ILE A 286 11.47 -37.24 28.69
C ILE A 286 11.98 -36.07 27.84
N MET A 287 11.41 -35.88 26.64
CA MET A 287 11.85 -34.85 25.70
C MET A 287 11.56 -33.43 26.21
N LYS A 288 10.40 -33.19 26.82
CA LYS A 288 10.02 -31.88 27.36
C LYS A 288 10.88 -31.43 28.56
N LYS A 289 11.67 -32.33 29.16
CA LYS A 289 12.66 -31.97 30.20
C LYS A 289 13.92 -31.31 29.62
N ARG A 290 14.19 -31.47 28.32
CA ARG A 290 15.33 -30.85 27.65
C ARG A 290 14.86 -29.61 26.91
N LEU A 291 15.61 -28.52 27.03
CA LEU A 291 15.35 -27.33 26.24
C LEU A 291 15.49 -27.68 24.74
N PRO A 292 14.60 -27.16 23.88
CA PRO A 292 14.73 -27.34 22.44
C PRO A 292 16.07 -26.77 21.93
N PRO A 293 16.53 -27.20 20.75
CA PRO A 293 17.72 -26.60 20.15
C PRO A 293 17.44 -25.12 19.87
N THR A 294 18.41 -24.26 20.16
CA THR A 294 18.33 -22.84 19.84
C THR A 294 18.27 -22.66 18.32
N LEU A 295 17.56 -21.64 17.88
CA LEU A 295 17.46 -21.26 16.48
C LEU A 295 18.79 -20.70 15.97
N GLU A 296 19.53 -20.03 16.86
CA GLU A 296 20.81 -19.38 16.61
C GLU A 296 21.87 -19.89 17.62
N PRO A 297 23.15 -19.94 17.24
CA PRO A 297 24.23 -20.29 18.16
C PRO A 297 24.34 -19.24 19.27
N ALA A 298 24.82 -19.66 20.44
CA ALA A 298 25.10 -18.74 21.53
C ALA A 298 26.29 -17.85 21.18
N GLU A 299 26.13 -16.54 21.38
CA GLU A 299 27.23 -15.59 21.24
C GLU A 299 28.21 -15.71 22.42
N PRO A 300 29.50 -15.39 22.24
CA PRO A 300 30.51 -15.46 23.31
C PRO A 300 30.21 -14.57 24.51
N ASP A 301 29.43 -13.51 24.31
CA ASP A 301 29.01 -12.58 25.37
C ASP A 301 27.81 -13.09 26.19
N GLY A 302 27.28 -14.27 25.86
CA GLY A 302 26.17 -14.89 26.57
C GLY A 302 24.81 -14.26 26.27
N ILE A 303 24.74 -13.30 25.34
CA ILE A 303 23.49 -12.66 24.94
C ILE A 303 22.84 -13.49 23.81
N ALA A 304 21.54 -13.75 23.95
CA ALA A 304 20.78 -14.57 23.01
C ALA A 304 20.71 -13.98 21.59
N ASP A 305 20.59 -12.66 21.49
CA ASP A 305 20.46 -11.95 20.22
C ASP A 305 21.86 -11.77 19.59
N GLN A 306 22.07 -12.15 18.33
CA GLN A 306 23.37 -11.99 17.65
C GLN A 306 23.72 -10.51 17.32
N ALA A 307 25.00 -10.15 17.45
CA ALA A 307 25.53 -8.91 16.86
C ALA A 307 25.74 -9.04 15.35
N ILE A 308 25.10 -8.17 14.57
CA ILE A 308 25.07 -8.19 13.10
C ILE A 308 25.33 -6.83 12.45
N TRP A 309 25.45 -5.72 13.19
CA TRP A 309 25.75 -4.42 12.59
C TRP A 309 27.23 -4.36 12.22
N THR A 310 27.50 -4.68 10.95
CA THR A 310 28.84 -4.60 10.38
C THR A 310 29.06 -3.30 9.61
N HIS A 311 28.02 -2.81 8.92
CA HIS A 311 28.08 -1.64 8.06
C HIS A 311 26.81 -0.79 8.20
N MET A 312 26.97 0.53 8.14
CA MET A 312 25.89 1.51 8.00
C MET A 312 25.78 1.91 6.54
N LEU A 313 24.57 1.80 6.00
CA LEU A 313 24.23 2.27 4.67
C LEU A 313 23.51 3.62 4.80
N SER A 314 24.07 4.68 4.21
CA SER A 314 23.56 6.04 4.32
C SER A 314 23.14 6.56 2.95
N PHE A 315 21.96 7.18 2.87
CA PHE A 315 21.57 7.88 1.66
C PHE A 315 22.28 9.23 1.60
N ARG A 316 22.87 9.51 0.44
CA ARG A 316 23.62 10.74 0.20
C ARG A 316 22.75 11.98 0.34
N LYS A 317 23.25 13.00 1.03
CA LYS A 317 22.52 14.25 1.25
C LYS A 317 22.27 15.03 -0.04
N ASP A 318 23.18 14.91 -1.01
CA ASP A 318 23.10 15.54 -2.34
C ASP A 318 22.30 14.71 -3.35
N ALA A 319 21.90 13.48 -3.01
CA ALA A 319 21.11 12.65 -3.91
C ALA A 319 19.64 13.08 -3.94
N PRO A 320 18.97 13.04 -5.12
CA PRO A 320 17.56 13.37 -5.23
C PRO A 320 16.71 12.46 -4.34
N ARG A 321 15.86 13.02 -3.47
CA ARG A 321 14.99 12.24 -2.58
C ARG A 321 14.12 11.21 -3.31
N SER A 322 13.78 11.45 -4.58
CA SER A 322 13.03 10.51 -5.43
C SER A 322 13.77 9.19 -5.69
N GLU A 323 15.09 9.15 -5.50
CA GLU A 323 15.92 7.95 -5.65
C GLU A 323 16.11 7.18 -4.33
N TYR A 324 15.57 7.68 -3.22
CA TYR A 324 15.49 6.91 -1.98
C TYR A 324 14.42 5.81 -2.10
N LYS A 325 14.77 4.73 -2.80
CA LYS A 325 13.89 3.59 -3.06
C LYS A 325 14.33 2.38 -2.24
N VAL A 326 13.67 2.15 -1.09
CA VAL A 326 13.90 0.95 -0.27
C VAL A 326 13.24 -0.25 -0.97
N LYS A 327 14.03 -1.11 -1.60
CA LYS A 327 13.54 -2.32 -2.27
C LYS A 327 13.53 -3.49 -1.31
N SER A 328 12.57 -4.41 -1.48
CA SER A 328 12.59 -5.71 -0.81
C SER A 328 13.30 -6.75 -1.68
N PHE A 329 14.16 -7.58 -1.11
CA PHE A 329 14.84 -8.67 -1.80
C PHE A 329 14.96 -9.93 -0.92
N SER A 330 15.34 -11.06 -1.53
CA SER A 330 15.69 -12.30 -0.81
C SER A 330 17.20 -12.55 -0.95
N ALA A 331 17.83 -13.08 0.10
CA ALA A 331 19.28 -13.25 0.18
C ALA A 331 19.70 -14.64 0.72
N PRO A 332 19.27 -15.75 0.09
CA PRO A 332 19.83 -17.07 0.39
C PRO A 332 21.30 -17.17 -0.07
N PRO A 333 22.16 -17.96 0.61
CA PRO A 333 21.86 -18.80 1.77
C PRO A 333 21.93 -18.06 3.12
N TYR A 334 22.35 -16.79 3.12
CA TYR A 334 22.59 -15.99 4.34
C TYR A 334 21.32 -15.77 5.17
N PHE A 335 20.18 -15.63 4.51
CA PHE A 335 18.87 -15.56 5.16
C PHE A 335 17.90 -16.60 4.55
N PRO A 336 16.95 -17.14 5.35
CA PRO A 336 15.92 -18.03 4.84
C PRO A 336 15.17 -17.41 3.65
N GLU A 337 14.81 -18.22 2.65
CA GLU A 337 14.23 -17.72 1.39
C GLU A 337 12.92 -16.94 1.57
N LYS A 338 12.16 -17.28 2.63
CA LYS A 338 10.91 -16.59 3.02
C LYS A 338 11.14 -15.26 3.72
N GLN A 339 12.35 -15.00 4.23
CA GLN A 339 12.69 -13.76 4.91
C GLN A 339 12.99 -12.68 3.86
N ARG A 340 12.27 -11.55 3.94
CA ARG A 340 12.51 -10.39 3.08
C ARG A 340 13.53 -9.47 3.75
N CYS A 341 14.54 -9.11 2.98
CA CYS A 341 15.50 -8.06 3.32
C CYS A 341 15.06 -6.75 2.65
N TYR A 342 15.41 -5.61 3.23
CA TYR A 342 15.04 -4.29 2.74
C TYR A 342 16.28 -3.41 2.63
N GLY A 343 16.33 -2.57 1.60
CA GLY A 343 17.43 -1.62 1.38
C GLY A 343 18.01 -1.70 -0.03
N GLU A 344 19.22 -1.16 -0.22
CA GLU A 344 19.97 -1.28 -1.47
C GLU A 344 20.94 -2.46 -1.37
N ARG A 345 20.74 -3.48 -2.21
CA ARG A 345 21.54 -4.71 -2.22
C ARG A 345 22.85 -4.50 -2.96
N GLU A 346 22.82 -3.77 -4.07
CA GLU A 346 23.98 -3.55 -4.93
C GLU A 346 24.72 -2.27 -4.54
N PHE A 347 25.03 -2.13 -3.25
CA PHE A 347 25.66 -0.92 -2.69
C PHE A 347 26.99 -0.57 -3.37
N ALA A 348 27.79 -1.57 -3.78
CA ALA A 348 29.05 -1.35 -4.49
C ALA A 348 28.87 -0.65 -5.85
N ARG A 349 27.66 -0.69 -6.42
CA ARG A 349 27.29 -0.04 -7.68
C ARG A 349 26.30 1.11 -7.47
N SER A 350 25.90 1.36 -6.22
CA SER A 350 24.92 2.37 -5.89
C SER A 350 25.53 3.76 -6.06
N LYS A 351 24.81 4.62 -6.78
CA LYS A 351 25.21 6.02 -6.98
C LYS A 351 24.78 6.93 -5.83
N TYR A 352 23.83 6.48 -5.02
CA TYR A 352 23.10 7.33 -4.06
C TYR A 352 23.25 6.88 -2.61
N PHE A 353 23.88 5.74 -2.38
CA PHE A 353 24.11 5.21 -1.04
C PHE A 353 25.59 5.03 -0.79
N ASP A 354 26.03 5.52 0.37
CA ASP A 354 27.37 5.29 0.89
C ASP A 354 27.31 4.18 1.92
N MET A 355 28.37 3.38 1.98
CA MET A 355 28.54 2.34 2.98
C MET A 355 29.75 2.64 3.85
N GLN A 356 29.56 2.61 5.17
CA GLN A 356 30.62 2.80 6.14
C GLN A 356 30.65 1.60 7.07
N ARG A 357 31.84 1.15 7.48
CA ARG A 357 31.93 0.10 8.50
C ARG A 357 31.44 0.67 9.82
N PHE A 358 30.59 -0.08 10.51
CA PHE A 358 30.05 0.33 11.79
C PHE A 358 31.16 0.49 12.85
N ALA A 359 32.24 -0.30 12.72
CA ALA A 359 33.43 -0.24 13.56
C ALA A 359 34.17 1.12 13.48
N ASP A 360 34.06 1.83 12.35
CA ASP A 360 34.75 3.11 12.12
C ASP A 360 33.93 4.31 12.65
N LEU A 361 32.70 4.09 13.14
CA LEU A 361 31.82 5.13 13.67
C LEU A 361 32.12 5.41 15.14
N SER A 362 31.92 6.66 15.57
CA SER A 362 32.10 7.08 16.98
C SER A 362 31.17 6.35 17.97
N PHE A 363 30.09 5.75 17.46
CA PHE A 363 29.12 4.97 18.22
C PHE A 363 29.15 3.47 17.85
N SER A 364 30.31 2.93 17.45
CA SER A 364 30.48 1.52 17.07
C SER A 364 30.00 0.52 18.13
N GLY A 365 30.05 0.88 19.42
CA GLY A 365 29.54 0.07 20.54
C GLY A 365 28.01 0.08 20.74
N LEU A 366 27.26 0.83 19.93
CA LEU A 366 25.81 1.00 20.11
C LEU A 366 25.05 -0.32 20.08
N GLU A 367 25.40 -1.24 19.17
CA GLU A 367 24.75 -2.55 19.09
C GLU A 367 24.90 -3.35 20.38
N THR A 368 26.10 -3.35 20.95
CA THR A 368 26.40 -4.04 22.21
C THR A 368 25.59 -3.47 23.36
N HIS A 369 25.47 -2.14 23.45
CA HIS A 369 24.65 -1.51 24.48
C HIS A 369 23.17 -1.86 24.33
N VAL A 370 22.63 -1.80 23.10
CA VAL A 370 21.23 -2.15 22.83
C VAL A 370 20.94 -3.61 23.19
N ARG A 371 21.81 -4.54 22.78
CA ARG A 371 21.70 -5.97 23.09
C ARG A 371 21.73 -6.22 24.60
N ARG A 372 22.66 -5.56 25.32
CA ARG A 372 22.75 -5.67 26.78
C ARG A 372 21.48 -5.15 27.47
N PHE A 373 20.98 -3.98 27.08
CA PHE A 373 19.75 -3.44 27.66
C PHE A 373 18.54 -4.33 27.41
N ALA A 374 18.44 -4.93 26.21
CA ALA A 374 17.37 -5.88 25.90
C ALA A 374 17.44 -7.14 26.77
N MET A 375 18.64 -7.68 26.99
CA MET A 375 18.85 -8.81 27.89
C MET A 375 18.49 -8.46 29.35
N GLU A 376 18.96 -7.32 29.85
CA GLU A 376 18.64 -6.85 31.21
C GLU A 376 17.12 -6.68 31.40
N ALA A 377 16.43 -6.12 30.41
CA ALA A 377 14.98 -6.00 30.41
C ALA A 377 14.26 -7.37 30.40
N ALA A 378 14.76 -8.32 29.60
CA ALA A 378 14.20 -9.68 29.55
C ALA A 378 14.36 -10.41 30.88
N GLN A 379 15.53 -10.31 31.54
CA GLN A 379 15.76 -10.91 32.85
C GLN A 379 14.82 -10.37 33.92
N ILE A 380 14.55 -9.07 33.87
CA ILE A 380 13.60 -8.40 34.75
C ILE A 380 12.18 -8.90 34.56
N ARG A 381 11.77 -9.17 33.33
CA ARG A 381 10.42 -9.71 33.06
C ARG A 381 10.21 -11.11 33.64
N HIS A 382 11.29 -11.89 33.79
CA HIS A 382 11.24 -13.28 34.25
C HIS A 382 11.56 -13.45 35.74
N GLY A 383 12.00 -12.38 36.42
CA GLY A 383 12.22 -12.32 37.87
C GLY A 383 11.05 -11.66 38.57
#